data_AF-A0AAN9EQK1-F1
#
_entry.id   AF-A0AAN9EQK1-F1
#
_cell.length_a   1.000
_cell.length_b   1.000
_cell.length_c   1.000
_cell.angle_alpha   90.00
_cell.angle_beta   90.00
_cell.angle_gamma   90.00
#
_symmetry.space_group_name_H-M   'P 1'
#
loop_
_entity.id
_entity.type
_entity.pdbx_description
1 polymer ?
#
loop_
_entity_poly.entity_id
_entity_poly.type
_entity_poly.pdbx_seq_one_letter_code
_entity_poly.pdbx_strand_id
1 'polypeptide(L)'
;MIDILSRVPAECLINSARYVCKPWATLIASSHFADAHVRHAHASSSQLISLVVADFAMTTEKYCLYSLYTKDKYRTDFRLPTRMMRYSALVNSCDGIMLMLCFDDTTGCFVVNPVLKCWLSLPPLPAPIDLVCDSDLAIVRVPRSTAKFKVFLLIPNVVYVLTIGIDISWREIYRKEANVSIDFYHAVCSGANDLYWIRRDGVTGIDIDKEIITWKYPLPSLPNGFFVNYLCMGNHLSCVLNLNQNTKTSFGKAKIYILDTDIGKWSLFHEMGPFDFVPAFDCEHYDAIVSRFCFWIKEQLIFRASLNPIRKEGEEEIKGHDRYVYFSYNVKTRKATKIEGIDENLRHMYLHTSSLVSLPTTLT
;
A
#
# COMPACT_ATOMS: atom_id res chain seq x y z
N MET A 1 6.58 24.89 -19.47
CA MET A 1 7.52 23.75 -19.59
C MET A 1 7.29 22.72 -18.49
N ILE A 2 7.31 23.10 -17.21
CA ILE A 2 6.98 22.22 -16.08
C ILE A 2 5.63 21.51 -16.30
N ASP A 3 4.58 22.24 -16.63
CA ASP A 3 3.23 21.68 -16.82
C ASP A 3 3.12 20.65 -17.96
N ILE A 4 4.00 20.71 -18.96
CA ILE A 4 4.01 19.74 -20.06
C ILE A 4 4.78 18.50 -19.63
N LEU A 5 5.99 18.69 -19.11
CA LEU A 5 6.86 17.59 -18.69
C LEU A 5 6.30 16.84 -17.47
N SER A 6 5.54 17.49 -16.59
CA SER A 6 4.90 16.85 -15.44
C SER A 6 3.83 15.81 -15.83
N ARG A 7 3.36 15.83 -17.08
CA ARG A 7 2.41 14.84 -17.61
C ARG A 7 3.08 13.65 -18.29
N VAL A 8 4.38 13.73 -18.50
CA VAL A 8 5.15 12.66 -19.14
C VAL A 8 5.45 11.57 -18.10
N PRO A 9 5.33 10.27 -18.47
CA PRO A 9 5.72 9.18 -17.58
C PRO A 9 7.14 9.35 -17.04
N ALA A 10 7.32 9.08 -15.74
CA ALA A 10 8.61 9.25 -15.07
C ALA A 10 9.74 8.46 -15.76
N GLU A 11 9.41 7.29 -16.30
CA GLU A 11 10.34 6.46 -17.06
C GLU A 11 10.85 7.16 -18.34
N CYS A 12 9.96 7.78 -19.12
CA CYS A 12 10.35 8.55 -20.31
C CYS A 12 11.20 9.77 -19.92
N LEU A 13 10.88 10.40 -18.79
CA LEU A 13 11.64 11.55 -18.30
C LEU A 13 13.07 11.16 -17.94
N ILE A 14 13.25 10.05 -17.22
CA ILE A 14 14.55 9.55 -16.77
C ILE A 14 15.34 8.90 -17.92
N ASN A 15 14.70 8.14 -18.80
CA ASN A 15 15.42 7.39 -19.83
C ASN A 15 15.65 8.19 -21.12
N SER A 16 14.87 9.26 -21.37
CA SER A 16 14.97 10.01 -22.63
C SER A 16 15.01 11.52 -22.43
N ALA A 17 13.99 12.10 -21.78
CA ALA A 17 13.82 13.56 -21.78
C ALA A 17 14.98 14.31 -21.11
N ARG A 18 15.57 13.75 -20.06
CA ARG A 18 16.74 14.35 -19.38
C ARG A 18 17.96 14.52 -20.30
N TYR A 19 18.02 13.81 -21.42
CA TYR A 19 19.15 13.86 -22.36
C TYR A 19 18.94 14.83 -23.52
N VAL A 20 17.77 15.48 -23.62
CA VAL A 20 17.46 16.44 -24.70
C VAL A 20 18.35 17.68 -24.60
N CYS A 21 18.44 18.29 -23.41
CA CYS A 21 19.31 19.43 -23.13
C CYS A 21 19.58 19.59 -21.62
N LYS A 22 20.63 20.35 -21.27
CA LYS A 22 21.00 20.61 -19.86
C LYS A 22 19.85 21.22 -19.03
N PRO A 23 19.10 22.22 -19.52
CA PRO A 23 17.95 22.76 -18.77
C PRO A 23 16.89 21.72 -18.42
N TRP A 24 16.61 20.77 -19.32
CA TRP A 24 15.65 19.70 -19.04
C TRP A 24 16.19 18.74 -17.99
N ALA A 25 17.46 18.34 -18.08
CA ALA A 25 18.12 17.52 -17.08
C ALA A 25 18.03 18.16 -15.68
N THR A 26 18.42 19.43 -15.58
CA THR A 26 18.37 20.22 -14.33
C THR A 26 16.95 20.36 -13.81
N LEU A 27 15.97 20.61 -14.70
CA LEU A 27 14.58 20.72 -14.30
C LEU A 27 14.03 19.40 -13.76
N ILE A 28 14.23 18.29 -14.48
CA ILE A 28 13.76 16.95 -14.11
C ILE A 28 14.37 16.49 -12.78
N ALA A 29 15.62 16.86 -12.51
CA ALA A 29 16.30 16.55 -11.25
C ALA A 29 15.89 17.45 -10.07
N SER A 30 15.13 18.52 -10.30
CA SER A 30 14.75 19.45 -9.23
C SER A 30 13.61 18.89 -8.38
N SER A 31 13.68 19.14 -7.06
CA SER A 31 12.60 18.77 -6.12
C SER A 31 11.27 19.41 -6.48
N HIS A 32 11.27 20.69 -6.88
CA HIS A 32 10.07 21.40 -7.31
C HIS A 32 9.38 20.71 -8.51
N PHE A 33 10.15 20.20 -9.47
CA PHE A 33 9.59 19.45 -10.59
C PHE A 33 9.06 18.08 -10.14
N ALA A 34 9.79 17.35 -9.29
CA ALA A 34 9.31 16.09 -8.73
C ALA A 34 7.98 16.27 -7.99
N ASP A 35 7.82 17.35 -7.23
CA ASP A 35 6.57 17.69 -6.52
C ASP A 35 5.43 18.03 -7.49
N ALA A 36 5.72 18.78 -8.55
CA ALA A 36 4.74 19.06 -9.60
C ALA A 36 4.32 17.78 -10.32
N HIS A 37 5.26 16.87 -10.59
CA HIS A 37 5.02 15.58 -11.24
C HIS A 37 4.14 14.68 -10.37
N VAL A 38 4.44 14.54 -9.07
CA VAL A 38 3.63 13.77 -8.12
C VAL A 38 2.23 14.38 -7.94
N ARG A 39 2.11 15.70 -7.79
CA ARG A 39 0.79 16.35 -7.70
C ARG A 39 -0.04 16.13 -8.96
N HIS A 40 0.60 16.21 -10.13
CA HIS A 40 -0.08 15.90 -11.37
C HIS A 40 -0.48 14.43 -11.45
N ALA A 41 0.34 13.49 -10.96
CA ALA A 41 -0.02 12.07 -10.86
C ALA A 41 -1.26 11.83 -9.99
N HIS A 42 -1.39 12.55 -8.87
CA HIS A 42 -2.56 12.49 -7.99
C HIS A 42 -3.81 13.14 -8.60
N ALA A 43 -3.66 14.25 -9.32
CA ALA A 43 -4.78 14.95 -9.95
C ALA A 43 -5.25 14.30 -11.26
N SER A 44 -4.32 13.77 -12.04
CA SER A 44 -4.60 13.23 -13.37
C SER A 44 -5.04 11.78 -13.29
N SER A 45 -6.34 11.64 -13.50
CA SER A 45 -7.09 10.42 -13.34
C SER A 45 -6.61 9.25 -14.23
N SER A 46 -5.84 9.49 -15.31
CA SER A 46 -5.63 8.50 -16.37
C SER A 46 -4.20 8.01 -16.59
N GLN A 47 -3.17 8.54 -15.91
CA GLN A 47 -1.81 8.41 -16.47
C GLN A 47 -0.70 7.83 -15.59
N LEU A 48 -0.81 7.74 -14.26
CA LEU A 48 0.39 7.46 -13.45
C LEU A 48 0.18 6.57 -12.21
N ILE A 49 -0.95 5.85 -12.15
CA ILE A 49 -1.11 4.85 -11.10
C ILE A 49 -0.42 3.57 -11.53
N SER A 50 0.72 3.36 -10.91
CA SER A 50 1.47 2.13 -11.01
C SER A 50 1.15 1.25 -9.81
N LEU A 51 1.17 -0.04 -10.01
CA LEU A 51 1.07 -1.01 -8.94
C LEU A 51 2.43 -1.56 -8.71
N VAL A 52 2.84 -1.58 -7.44
CA VAL A 52 3.94 -2.44 -7.06
C VAL A 52 3.31 -3.73 -6.61
N VAL A 53 3.69 -4.80 -7.28
CA VAL A 53 3.28 -6.13 -6.90
C VAL A 53 4.54 -6.90 -6.53
N ALA A 54 4.55 -7.42 -5.31
CA ALA A 54 5.67 -8.17 -4.75
C ALA A 54 5.25 -9.63 -4.53
N ASP A 55 6.15 -10.54 -4.90
CA ASP A 55 6.05 -11.95 -4.53
C ASP A 55 6.65 -12.14 -3.12
N PHE A 56 5.98 -12.92 -2.28
CA PHE A 56 6.47 -13.27 -0.94
C PHE A 56 7.20 -14.62 -0.93
N ALA A 57 7.39 -15.28 -2.08
CA ALA A 57 8.37 -16.34 -2.15
C ALA A 57 9.71 -15.73 -1.75
N MET A 58 10.11 -15.93 -0.49
CA MET A 58 11.25 -15.31 0.22
C MET A 58 12.62 -15.55 -0.44
N THR A 59 12.60 -16.11 -1.65
CA THR A 59 13.71 -16.50 -2.50
C THR A 59 13.80 -15.68 -3.78
N THR A 60 12.81 -14.85 -4.12
CA THR A 60 12.80 -14.13 -5.41
C THR A 60 13.16 -12.65 -5.27
N GLU A 61 14.21 -12.24 -5.98
CA GLU A 61 14.75 -10.86 -6.01
C GLU A 61 13.93 -9.93 -6.93
N LYS A 62 12.64 -10.20 -7.16
CA LYS A 62 11.86 -9.58 -8.23
C LYS A 62 10.65 -8.80 -7.71
N TYR A 63 10.75 -7.47 -7.83
CA TYR A 63 9.62 -6.56 -7.68
C TYR A 63 9.17 -6.09 -9.06
N CYS A 64 7.87 -6.14 -9.31
CA CYS A 64 7.30 -5.78 -10.60
C CYS A 64 6.41 -4.56 -10.47
N LEU A 65 6.60 -3.59 -11.36
CA LEU A 65 5.72 -2.45 -11.48
C LEU A 65 4.75 -2.69 -12.65
N TYR A 66 3.45 -2.62 -12.38
CA TYR A 66 2.39 -2.78 -13.39
C TYR A 66 1.64 -1.47 -13.58
N SER A 67 1.42 -1.03 -14.81
CA SER A 67 0.54 0.10 -15.09
C SER A 67 -0.92 -0.36 -15.25
N LEU A 68 -1.85 0.20 -14.47
CA LEU A 68 -3.27 -0.22 -14.50
C LEU A 68 -4.15 0.47 -15.54
N TYR A 69 -3.74 1.65 -16.02
CA TYR A 69 -4.63 2.55 -16.78
C TYR A 69 -4.02 3.08 -18.07
N THR A 70 -2.83 2.62 -18.45
CA THR A 70 -2.28 2.90 -19.77
C THR A 70 -2.86 1.90 -20.77
N LYS A 71 -3.12 2.36 -22.00
CA LYS A 71 -3.55 1.46 -23.10
C LYS A 71 -2.50 0.38 -23.35
N ASP A 72 -1.23 0.73 -23.12
CA ASP A 72 -0.10 -0.16 -23.22
C ASP A 72 0.24 -0.68 -21.82
N LYS A 73 -0.26 -1.86 -21.47
CA LYS A 73 0.14 -2.54 -20.23
C LYS A 73 1.62 -2.89 -20.34
N TYR A 74 2.47 -2.16 -19.63
CA TYR A 74 3.88 -2.49 -19.49
C TYR A 74 4.17 -2.99 -18.08
N ARG A 75 5.03 -4.00 -18.03
CA ARG A 75 5.63 -4.54 -16.81
C ARG A 75 7.08 -4.11 -16.81
N THR A 76 7.47 -3.37 -15.78
CA THR A 76 8.87 -3.04 -15.56
C THR A 76 9.38 -3.88 -14.40
N ASP A 77 10.30 -4.79 -14.70
CA ASP A 77 10.99 -5.57 -13.67
C ASP A 77 12.08 -4.69 -13.05
N PHE A 78 11.94 -4.40 -11.76
CA PHE A 78 12.96 -3.72 -10.99
C PHE A 78 13.79 -4.75 -10.25
N ARG A 79 15.06 -4.86 -10.64
CA ARG A 79 16.07 -5.60 -9.87
C ARG A 79 16.67 -4.64 -8.87
N LEU A 80 16.43 -4.91 -7.60
CA LEU A 80 17.11 -4.21 -6.52
C LEU A 80 18.48 -4.86 -6.27
N PRO A 81 19.43 -4.15 -5.64
CA PRO A 81 20.77 -4.69 -5.39
C PRO A 81 20.70 -6.04 -4.64
N THR A 82 21.24 -7.08 -5.28
CA THR A 82 20.93 -8.51 -5.03
C THR A 82 21.33 -9.06 -3.66
N ARG A 83 22.20 -8.38 -2.90
CA ARG A 83 22.67 -8.89 -1.60
C ARG A 83 21.82 -8.49 -0.40
N MET A 84 21.14 -7.34 -0.44
CA MET A 84 20.46 -6.79 0.75
C MET A 84 18.96 -7.09 0.82
N MET A 85 18.41 -7.81 -0.17
CA MET A 85 16.96 -7.95 -0.32
C MET A 85 16.46 -9.39 -0.37
N ARG A 86 17.36 -10.36 -0.18
CA ARG A 86 16.92 -11.71 0.17
C ARG A 86 16.21 -11.59 1.51
N TYR A 87 14.99 -12.12 1.59
CA TYR A 87 14.16 -12.00 2.80
C TYR A 87 13.72 -10.57 3.13
N SER A 88 13.47 -9.73 2.13
CA SER A 88 12.82 -8.43 2.35
C SER A 88 11.32 -8.47 2.05
N ALA A 89 10.52 -7.80 2.88
CA ALA A 89 9.11 -7.57 2.63
C ALA A 89 8.85 -6.09 2.32
N LEU A 90 7.97 -5.86 1.34
CA LEU A 90 7.37 -4.54 1.13
C LEU A 90 6.31 -4.31 2.20
N VAL A 91 6.58 -3.36 3.08
CA VAL A 91 5.73 -3.01 4.23
C VAL A 91 4.68 -1.99 3.81
N ASN A 92 5.14 -0.93 3.14
CA ASN A 92 4.29 0.23 2.83
C ASN A 92 4.85 1.00 1.62
N SER A 93 4.06 1.87 1.01
CA SER A 93 4.51 2.77 -0.05
C SER A 93 3.78 4.11 0.01
N CYS A 94 4.51 5.19 -0.25
CA CYS A 94 3.97 6.54 -0.29
C CYS A 94 4.68 7.36 -1.36
N ASP A 95 3.93 8.02 -2.24
CA ASP A 95 4.46 8.91 -3.28
C ASP A 95 5.65 8.33 -4.06
N GLY A 96 5.54 7.06 -4.39
CA GLY A 96 6.53 6.33 -5.18
C GLY A 96 7.76 5.84 -4.44
N ILE A 97 7.85 6.12 -3.14
CA ILE A 97 8.85 5.55 -2.25
C ILE A 97 8.26 4.30 -1.59
N MET A 98 9.01 3.21 -1.62
CA MET A 98 8.68 1.96 -0.93
C MET A 98 9.41 1.90 0.40
N LEU A 99 8.74 1.42 1.44
CA LEU A 99 9.32 1.06 2.73
C LEU A 99 9.44 -0.46 2.80
N MET A 100 10.64 -0.93 3.08
CA MET A 100 10.97 -2.34 3.05
C MET A 100 11.66 -2.76 4.34
N LEU A 101 11.35 -3.97 4.79
CA LEU A 101 11.88 -4.57 6.01
C LEU A 101 12.68 -5.82 5.63
N CYS A 102 13.94 -5.92 6.07
CA CYS A 102 14.80 -7.09 5.86
C CYS A 102 14.80 -7.98 7.11
N PHE A 103 14.56 -9.29 6.92
CA PHE A 103 14.54 -10.29 7.99
C PHE A 103 15.84 -11.11 8.10
N ASP A 104 16.93 -10.70 7.45
CA ASP A 104 18.23 -11.39 7.51
C ASP A 104 19.14 -10.91 8.66
N ASP A 105 20.34 -11.48 8.77
CA ASP A 105 21.37 -11.14 9.79
C ASP A 105 21.83 -9.66 9.74
N THR A 106 21.56 -8.96 8.63
CA THR A 106 21.72 -7.50 8.49
C THR A 106 20.41 -6.76 8.67
N THR A 107 19.60 -7.28 9.60
CA THR A 107 18.28 -6.82 10.01
C THR A 107 18.17 -5.29 9.95
N GLY A 108 17.28 -4.80 9.08
CA GLY A 108 17.19 -3.37 8.83
C GLY A 108 15.94 -2.96 8.07
N CYS A 109 15.65 -1.67 8.16
CA CYS A 109 14.59 -1.03 7.39
C CYS A 109 15.22 -0.11 6.35
N PHE A 110 14.68 -0.09 5.15
CA PHE A 110 15.21 0.71 4.06
C PHE A 110 14.08 1.27 3.22
N VAL A 111 14.37 2.41 2.59
CA VAL A 111 13.46 3.04 1.65
C VAL A 111 14.04 2.98 0.25
N VAL A 112 13.16 2.78 -0.73
CA VAL A 112 13.54 2.54 -2.12
C VAL A 112 12.74 3.46 -3.03
N ASN A 113 13.42 4.13 -3.95
CA ASN A 113 12.80 4.68 -5.15
C ASN A 113 13.14 3.78 -6.35
N PRO A 114 12.18 2.96 -6.84
CA PRO A 114 12.45 2.06 -7.96
C PRO A 114 12.70 2.81 -9.27
N VAL A 115 12.05 3.95 -9.50
CA VAL A 115 12.15 4.74 -10.73
C VAL A 115 13.57 5.33 -10.86
N LEU A 116 14.07 5.88 -9.75
CA LEU A 116 15.43 6.44 -9.69
C LEU A 116 16.51 5.40 -9.44
N LYS A 117 16.12 4.15 -9.15
CA LYS A 117 17.01 3.03 -8.80
C LYS A 117 17.94 3.38 -7.64
N CYS A 118 17.42 4.12 -6.65
CA CYS A 118 18.15 4.49 -5.44
C CYS A 118 17.44 3.96 -4.20
N TRP A 119 18.21 3.82 -3.12
CA TRP A 119 17.73 3.32 -1.85
C TRP A 119 18.52 3.96 -0.71
N LEU A 120 17.97 3.91 0.49
CA LEU A 120 18.58 4.44 1.70
C LEU A 120 18.27 3.49 2.87
N SER A 121 19.32 3.06 3.58
CA SER A 121 19.16 2.36 4.85
C SER A 121 18.69 3.34 5.92
N LEU A 122 17.68 2.97 6.69
CA LEU A 122 17.27 3.70 7.87
C LEU A 122 18.17 3.32 9.07
N PRO A 123 18.21 4.14 10.14
CA PRO A 123 18.86 3.77 11.38
C PRO A 123 18.28 2.47 11.98
N PRO A 124 19.07 1.73 12.79
CA PRO A 124 18.59 0.54 13.48
C PRO A 124 17.28 0.76 14.22
N LEU A 125 16.38 -0.22 14.17
CA LEU A 125 15.09 -0.15 14.84
C LEU A 125 15.29 -0.04 16.36
N PRO A 126 14.47 0.75 17.07
CA PRO A 126 14.53 0.89 18.53
C PRO A 126 14.03 -0.34 19.30
N ALA A 127 13.62 -1.41 18.59
CA ALA A 127 13.25 -2.69 19.17
C ALA A 127 13.80 -3.86 18.34
N PRO A 128 13.96 -5.06 18.93
CA PRO A 128 14.26 -6.29 18.19
C PRO A 128 13.26 -6.52 17.05
N ILE A 129 13.74 -6.93 15.88
CA ILE A 129 12.88 -7.14 14.70
C ILE A 129 11.84 -8.24 14.91
N ASP A 130 12.12 -9.24 15.75
CA ASP A 130 11.17 -10.31 16.06
C ASP A 130 9.90 -9.78 16.73
N LEU A 131 9.92 -8.54 17.21
CA LEU A 131 8.77 -7.83 17.78
C LEU A 131 8.11 -6.86 16.79
N VAL A 132 8.65 -6.71 15.58
CA VAL A 132 8.17 -5.76 14.57
C VAL A 132 7.53 -6.54 13.42
N CYS A 133 6.22 -6.37 13.27
CA CYS A 133 5.46 -6.85 12.13
C CYS A 133 5.44 -5.79 11.01
N ASP A 134 5.14 -6.21 9.76
CA ASP A 134 4.91 -5.28 8.66
C ASP A 134 3.78 -4.27 8.95
N SER A 135 2.84 -4.61 9.84
CA SER A 135 1.78 -3.71 10.29
C SER A 135 2.26 -2.57 11.17
N ASP A 136 3.49 -2.65 11.67
CA ASP A 136 4.04 -1.78 12.70
C ASP A 136 4.80 -0.59 12.11
N LEU A 137 4.97 -0.57 10.79
CA LEU A 137 5.73 0.43 10.05
C LEU A 137 4.86 1.14 9.01
N ALA A 138 4.99 2.46 8.94
CA ALA A 138 4.30 3.29 7.95
C ALA A 138 5.23 4.35 7.40
N ILE A 139 5.28 4.50 6.07
CA ILE A 139 5.90 5.65 5.43
C ILE A 139 4.83 6.62 4.98
N VAL A 140 5.04 7.90 5.27
CA VAL A 140 4.14 8.97 4.87
C VAL A 140 4.92 10.18 4.38
N ARG A 141 4.31 10.95 3.49
CA ARG A 141 4.86 12.21 3.01
C ARG A 141 4.07 13.37 3.61
N VAL A 142 4.78 14.35 4.17
CA VAL A 142 4.15 15.52 4.79
C VAL A 142 3.57 16.45 3.70
N PRO A 143 2.24 16.62 3.56
CA PRO A 143 1.64 17.21 2.35
C PRO A 143 1.77 18.74 2.22
N ARG A 144 2.05 19.47 3.33
CA ARG A 144 1.84 20.94 3.38
C ARG A 144 3.06 21.80 3.72
N SER A 145 4.01 21.30 4.50
CA SER A 145 5.09 22.13 5.08
C SER A 145 6.45 21.88 4.45
N THR A 146 6.79 20.60 4.20
CA THR A 146 8.17 20.23 3.91
C THR A 146 8.36 19.23 2.77
N ALA A 147 7.30 18.56 2.31
CA ALA A 147 7.35 17.47 1.33
C ALA A 147 8.32 16.33 1.71
N LYS A 148 8.73 16.27 2.98
CA LYS A 148 9.63 15.26 3.55
C LYS A 148 8.88 13.96 3.80
N PHE A 149 9.62 12.87 3.78
CA PHE A 149 9.10 11.58 4.21
C PHE A 149 9.39 11.36 5.68
N LYS A 150 8.38 10.88 6.39
CA LYS A 150 8.48 10.38 7.76
C LYS A 150 8.15 8.90 7.76
N VAL A 151 8.88 8.15 8.58
CA VAL A 151 8.61 6.75 8.88
C VAL A 151 8.15 6.69 10.33
N PHE A 152 6.99 6.09 10.55
CA PHE A 152 6.44 5.84 11.86
C PHE A 152 6.60 4.36 12.18
N LEU A 153 6.98 4.07 13.42
CA LEU A 153 7.09 2.73 13.97
C LEU A 153 6.26 2.66 15.24
N LEU A 154 5.34 1.71 15.29
CA LEU A 154 4.54 1.42 16.47
C LEU A 154 4.99 0.10 17.09
N ILE A 155 5.72 0.18 18.19
CA ILE A 155 6.05 -0.96 19.06
C ILE A 155 5.01 -0.99 20.18
N PRO A 156 4.78 -2.13 20.87
CA PRO A 156 3.82 -2.17 21.98
C PRO A 156 3.95 -0.98 22.93
N ASN A 157 2.93 -0.13 22.88
CA ASN A 157 2.76 1.08 23.68
C ASN A 157 3.66 2.28 23.35
N VAL A 158 4.53 2.23 22.34
CA VAL A 158 5.43 3.33 21.99
C VAL A 158 5.35 3.66 20.51
N VAL A 159 5.22 4.95 20.18
CA VAL A 159 5.29 5.44 18.81
C VAL A 159 6.62 6.14 18.62
N TYR A 160 7.37 5.68 17.61
CA TYR A 160 8.58 6.33 17.12
C TYR A 160 8.33 6.98 15.76
N VAL A 161 9.07 8.05 15.49
CA VAL A 161 9.12 8.71 14.20
C VAL A 161 10.57 8.89 13.75
N LEU A 162 10.78 8.84 12.45
CA LEU A 162 12.04 9.14 11.78
C LEU A 162 11.76 9.98 10.53
N THR A 163 12.35 11.16 10.44
CA THR A 163 12.31 12.02 9.25
C THR A 163 13.49 11.72 8.34
N ILE A 164 13.22 11.21 7.14
CA ILE A 164 14.26 10.80 6.19
C ILE A 164 15.10 11.99 5.73
N GLY A 165 16.42 11.86 5.84
CA GLY A 165 17.38 12.90 5.47
C GLY A 165 17.57 14.00 6.50
N ILE A 166 17.04 13.83 7.71
CA ILE A 166 17.18 14.79 8.81
C ILE A 166 17.53 14.07 10.10
N ASP A 167 16.74 13.06 10.45
CA ASP A 167 16.94 12.33 11.69
C ASP A 167 17.98 11.23 11.47
N ILE A 168 18.98 11.19 12.34
CA ILE A 168 20.00 10.12 12.39
C ILE A 168 19.59 8.95 13.28
N SER A 169 18.50 9.10 14.03
CA SER A 169 17.97 8.09 14.95
C SER A 169 16.46 8.24 15.13
N TRP A 170 15.79 7.15 15.48
CA TRP A 170 14.37 7.15 15.83
C TRP A 170 14.10 8.01 17.06
N ARG A 171 13.05 8.82 17.01
CA ARG A 171 12.61 9.65 18.14
C ARG A 171 11.26 9.17 18.63
N GLU A 172 11.15 8.98 19.94
CA GLU A 172 9.89 8.67 20.60
C GLU A 172 8.99 9.91 20.63
N ILE A 173 7.73 9.76 20.21
CA ILE A 173 6.73 10.83 20.24
C ILE A 173 5.55 10.52 21.15
N TYR A 174 5.38 9.26 21.54
CA TYR A 174 4.31 8.85 22.44
C TYR A 174 4.63 7.54 23.15
N ARG A 175 4.25 7.44 24.43
CA ARG A 175 4.29 6.23 25.23
C ARG A 175 3.00 6.06 26.05
N LYS A 176 2.47 4.84 26.08
CA LYS A 176 1.33 4.44 26.93
C LYS A 176 1.86 3.57 28.08
N GLU A 177 1.46 3.87 29.31
CA GLU A 177 1.99 3.17 30.51
C GLU A 177 1.40 1.76 30.73
N ALA A 178 0.30 1.42 30.05
CA ALA A 178 -0.42 0.16 30.28
C ALA A 178 -0.04 -0.95 29.29
N ASN A 179 -0.01 -2.20 29.77
CA ASN A 179 0.14 -3.41 28.94
C ASN A 179 -1.11 -3.62 28.07
N VAL A 180 -1.10 -3.07 26.85
CA VAL A 180 -2.12 -3.36 25.84
C VAL A 180 -1.68 -4.56 25.00
N SER A 181 -2.63 -5.42 24.63
CA SER A 181 -2.36 -6.52 23.69
C SER A 181 -1.87 -6.01 22.34
N ILE A 182 -1.05 -6.84 21.69
CA ILE A 182 -0.24 -6.56 20.48
C ILE A 182 -1.07 -6.81 19.20
N ASP A 183 -2.40 -6.72 19.26
CA ASP A 183 -3.21 -7.04 18.09
C ASP A 183 -3.37 -5.83 17.18
N PHE A 184 -2.55 -5.78 16.14
CA PHE A 184 -2.53 -4.73 15.12
C PHE A 184 -3.14 -5.22 13.82
N TYR A 185 -3.86 -4.33 13.13
CA TYR A 185 -4.37 -4.61 11.79
C TYR A 185 -3.40 -4.07 10.75
N HIS A 186 -3.31 -2.75 10.57
CA HIS A 186 -2.35 -2.07 9.68
C HIS A 186 -2.42 -0.55 9.93
N ALA A 187 -1.40 0.20 9.49
CA ALA A 187 -1.46 1.65 9.37
C ALA A 187 -2.03 2.08 8.01
N VAL A 188 -2.85 3.14 7.99
CA VAL A 188 -3.52 3.68 6.81
C VAL A 188 -3.37 5.20 6.79
N CYS A 189 -2.79 5.75 5.72
CA CYS A 189 -2.61 7.19 5.56
C CYS A 189 -3.76 7.81 4.75
N SER A 190 -4.31 8.93 5.21
CA SER A 190 -5.50 9.57 4.61
C SER A 190 -5.23 10.51 3.43
N GLY A 191 -3.96 10.74 3.10
CA GLY A 191 -3.55 11.81 2.16
C GLY A 191 -3.77 13.25 2.69
N ALA A 192 -4.47 13.41 3.83
CA ALA A 192 -4.90 14.70 4.39
C ALA A 192 -4.12 15.11 5.66
N ASN A 193 -2.85 14.72 5.76
CA ASN A 193 -1.94 14.95 6.91
C ASN A 193 -2.17 14.04 8.13
N ASP A 194 -3.10 13.10 8.04
CA ASP A 194 -3.39 12.17 9.14
C ASP A 194 -2.94 10.75 8.80
N LEU A 195 -2.27 10.12 9.76
CA LEU A 195 -1.98 8.69 9.77
C LEU A 195 -2.93 8.01 10.76
N TYR A 196 -3.71 7.05 10.29
CA TYR A 196 -4.57 6.24 11.13
C TYR A 196 -3.93 4.89 11.41
N TRP A 197 -3.79 4.56 12.69
CA TRP A 197 -3.32 3.26 13.14
C TRP A 197 -4.48 2.46 13.69
N ILE A 198 -4.75 1.28 13.12
CA ILE A 198 -5.89 0.48 13.51
C ILE A 198 -5.47 -0.68 14.43
N ARG A 199 -6.13 -0.76 15.58
CA ARG A 199 -5.94 -1.76 16.65
C ARG A 199 -7.26 -2.44 16.98
N ARG A 200 -7.22 -3.52 17.76
CA ARG A 200 -8.45 -4.14 18.30
C ARG A 200 -9.28 -3.21 19.19
N ASP A 201 -8.66 -2.25 19.87
CA ASP A 201 -9.34 -1.33 20.78
C ASP A 201 -9.82 -0.03 20.11
N GLY A 202 -9.48 0.21 18.85
CA GLY A 202 -9.91 1.42 18.13
C GLY A 202 -8.96 1.84 17.01
N VAL A 203 -9.20 3.05 16.52
CA VAL A 203 -8.35 3.75 15.56
C VAL A 203 -7.65 4.89 16.27
N THR A 204 -6.33 4.95 16.16
CA THR A 204 -5.52 6.08 16.65
C THR A 204 -5.18 7.00 15.47
N GLY A 205 -5.53 8.27 15.55
CA GLY A 205 -5.13 9.27 14.57
C GLY A 205 -3.86 10.01 15.02
N ILE A 206 -2.92 10.19 14.10
CA ILE A 206 -1.66 10.90 14.31
C ILE A 206 -1.59 12.05 13.30
N ASP A 207 -1.44 13.28 13.79
CA ASP A 207 -1.10 14.43 12.94
C ASP A 207 0.36 14.29 12.53
N ILE A 208 0.60 14.03 11.25
CA ILE A 208 1.92 13.68 10.72
C ILE A 208 2.90 14.87 10.80
N ASP A 209 2.39 16.10 10.63
CA ASP A 209 3.20 17.31 10.62
C ASP A 209 3.64 17.65 12.05
N LYS A 210 2.69 17.63 12.99
CA LYS A 210 2.92 17.93 14.41
C LYS A 210 3.49 16.78 15.21
N GLU A 211 3.41 15.56 14.69
CA GLU A 211 3.87 14.32 15.34
C GLU A 211 3.22 14.07 16.70
N ILE A 212 1.92 14.35 16.79
CA ILE A 212 1.14 14.14 18.02
C ILE A 212 -0.03 13.20 17.73
N ILE A 213 -0.39 12.40 18.73
CA ILE A 213 -1.65 11.66 18.71
C ILE A 213 -2.77 12.65 18.94
N THR A 214 -3.64 12.79 17.96
CA THR A 214 -4.74 13.75 17.97
C THR A 214 -6.06 13.12 18.40
N TRP A 215 -6.33 11.89 17.95
CA TRP A 215 -7.65 11.29 18.13
C TRP A 215 -7.60 9.80 18.43
N LYS A 216 -8.67 9.33 19.08
CA LYS A 216 -8.99 7.91 19.28
C LYS A 216 -10.44 7.69 18.92
N TYR A 217 -10.69 6.88 17.91
CA TYR A 217 -12.03 6.55 17.44
C TYR A 217 -12.36 5.10 17.75
N PRO A 218 -13.62 4.77 18.07
CA PRO A 218 -14.03 3.37 18.20
C PRO A 218 -13.93 2.67 16.84
N LEU A 219 -13.78 1.35 16.86
CA LEU A 219 -14.02 0.52 15.67
C LEU A 219 -15.50 0.59 15.27
N PRO A 220 -15.85 0.34 14.00
CA PRO A 220 -17.25 0.16 13.65
C PRO A 220 -17.84 -1.01 14.45
N SER A 221 -19.15 -0.95 14.74
CA SER A 221 -19.84 -2.07 15.40
C SER A 221 -19.92 -3.24 14.43
N LEU A 222 -18.95 -4.15 14.53
CA LEU A 222 -18.84 -5.31 13.66
C LEU A 222 -19.26 -6.58 14.40
N PRO A 223 -19.95 -7.51 13.74
CA PRO A 223 -20.14 -8.84 14.29
C PRO A 223 -18.77 -9.53 14.48
N ASN A 224 -18.66 -10.36 15.51
CA ASN A 224 -17.41 -11.04 15.86
C ASN A 224 -16.97 -12.02 14.76
N GLY A 225 -15.65 -12.10 14.51
CA GLY A 225 -15.02 -13.09 13.63
C GLY A 225 -14.77 -12.64 12.19
N PHE A 226 -15.32 -11.50 11.77
CA PHE A 226 -15.25 -11.07 10.36
C PHE A 226 -13.89 -10.52 9.95
N PHE A 227 -13.48 -10.80 8.71
CA PHE A 227 -12.31 -10.18 8.09
C PHE A 227 -12.62 -8.74 7.70
N VAL A 228 -11.77 -7.83 8.16
CA VAL A 228 -11.92 -6.39 7.94
C VAL A 228 -10.66 -5.87 7.29
N ASN A 229 -10.84 -5.06 6.25
CA ASN A 229 -9.74 -4.31 5.64
C ASN A 229 -9.98 -2.81 5.87
N TYR A 230 -8.98 -2.14 6.42
CA TYR A 230 -8.99 -0.68 6.53
C TYR A 230 -8.18 -0.10 5.37
N LEU A 231 -8.73 0.92 4.72
CA LEU A 231 -8.10 1.55 3.58
C LEU A 231 -8.51 3.01 3.47
N CYS A 232 -7.68 3.81 2.81
CA CYS A 232 -7.97 5.21 2.56
C CYS A 232 -8.84 5.34 1.31
N MET A 233 -10.02 5.97 1.44
CA MET A 233 -10.91 6.29 0.33
C MET A 233 -10.99 7.79 0.14
N GLY A 234 -10.16 8.33 -0.75
CA GLY A 234 -10.02 9.79 -0.90
C GLY A 234 -9.36 10.37 0.34
N ASN A 235 -10.06 11.25 1.06
CA ASN A 235 -9.59 11.84 2.32
C ASN A 235 -10.17 11.16 3.57
N HIS A 236 -10.82 10.01 3.40
CA HIS A 236 -11.52 9.34 4.49
C HIS A 236 -10.86 8.01 4.83
N LEU A 237 -10.84 7.68 6.13
CA LEU A 237 -10.60 6.31 6.55
C LEU A 237 -11.86 5.49 6.30
N SER A 238 -11.68 4.33 5.68
CA SER A 238 -12.77 3.39 5.43
C SER A 238 -12.47 2.02 6.02
N CYS A 239 -13.54 1.26 6.27
CA CYS A 239 -13.54 -0.10 6.77
C CYS A 239 -14.38 -0.95 5.82
N VAL A 240 -13.76 -1.93 5.17
CA VAL A 240 -14.43 -2.89 4.29
C VAL A 240 -14.61 -4.20 5.05
N LEU A 241 -15.87 -4.51 5.35
CA LEU A 241 -16.31 -5.71 6.03
C LEU A 241 -16.69 -6.78 5.00
N ASN A 242 -15.97 -7.90 4.96
CA ASN A 242 -16.31 -9.03 4.10
C ASN A 242 -17.31 -9.96 4.81
N LEU A 243 -18.53 -10.10 4.28
CA LEU A 243 -19.63 -10.80 4.96
C LEU A 243 -19.64 -12.33 4.76
N ASN A 244 -18.74 -12.88 3.96
CA ASN A 244 -18.92 -14.20 3.35
C ASN A 244 -18.21 -15.38 4.04
N GLN A 245 -17.89 -15.29 5.32
CA GLN A 245 -17.09 -16.33 5.97
C GLN A 245 -17.77 -17.71 6.11
N ASN A 246 -19.10 -17.80 6.03
CA ASN A 246 -19.82 -19.04 6.41
C ASN A 246 -20.58 -19.74 5.28
N THR A 247 -20.64 -19.18 4.06
CA THR A 247 -21.35 -19.84 2.96
C THR A 247 -20.37 -20.19 1.86
N LYS A 248 -20.20 -21.50 1.59
CA LYS A 248 -19.39 -22.01 0.47
C LYS A 248 -19.81 -21.46 -0.90
N THR A 249 -21.00 -20.85 -1.00
CA THR A 249 -21.68 -20.58 -2.27
C THR A 249 -22.05 -19.11 -2.53
N SER A 250 -21.82 -18.18 -1.60
CA SER A 250 -22.13 -16.77 -1.85
C SER A 250 -20.87 -15.92 -1.76
N PHE A 251 -20.33 -15.59 -2.93
CA PHE A 251 -19.18 -14.72 -3.11
C PHE A 251 -19.61 -13.24 -3.12
N GLY A 252 -18.67 -12.33 -2.84
CA GLY A 252 -18.81 -10.90 -3.15
C GLY A 252 -19.60 -9.96 -2.23
N LYS A 253 -20.22 -10.38 -1.11
CA LYS A 253 -20.90 -9.41 -0.23
C LYS A 253 -19.90 -8.71 0.68
N ALA A 254 -19.83 -7.40 0.57
CA ALA A 254 -19.03 -6.57 1.46
C ALA A 254 -19.76 -5.28 1.79
N LYS A 255 -19.55 -4.78 3.01
CA LYS A 255 -20.03 -3.46 3.42
C LYS A 255 -18.86 -2.53 3.61
N ILE A 256 -18.94 -1.36 3.01
CA ILE A 256 -17.93 -0.32 3.12
C ILE A 256 -18.47 0.74 4.06
N TYR A 257 -17.77 0.97 5.15
CA TYR A 257 -18.04 2.02 6.12
C TYR A 257 -17.00 3.12 5.99
N ILE A 258 -17.41 4.36 6.21
CA ILE A 258 -16.52 5.52 6.26
C ILE A 258 -16.58 6.14 7.66
N LEU A 259 -15.42 6.48 8.21
CA LEU A 259 -15.29 7.24 9.45
C LEU A 259 -15.49 8.72 9.15
N ASP A 260 -16.48 9.32 9.79
CA ASP A 260 -16.58 10.76 9.97
C ASP A 260 -15.68 11.16 11.14
N THR A 261 -14.60 11.88 10.86
CA THR A 261 -13.60 12.28 11.84
C THR A 261 -14.07 13.38 12.77
N ASP A 262 -15.02 14.21 12.34
CA ASP A 262 -15.50 15.35 13.13
C ASP A 262 -16.37 14.87 14.29
N ILE A 263 -17.17 13.83 14.06
CA ILE A 263 -18.05 13.25 15.09
C ILE A 263 -17.58 11.88 15.60
N GLY A 264 -16.53 11.31 15.02
CA GLY A 264 -15.96 10.01 15.39
C GLY A 264 -16.90 8.83 15.18
N LYS A 265 -17.78 8.89 14.17
CA LYS A 265 -18.78 7.84 13.89
C LYS A 265 -18.57 7.20 12.53
N TRP A 266 -18.81 5.90 12.48
CA TRP A 266 -18.83 5.14 11.24
C TRP A 266 -20.22 5.18 10.62
N SER A 267 -20.28 5.42 9.31
CA SER A 267 -21.51 5.36 8.52
C SER A 267 -21.34 4.38 7.37
N LEU A 268 -22.43 3.69 6.99
CA LEU A 268 -22.43 2.82 5.83
C LEU A 268 -22.34 3.69 4.57
N PHE A 269 -21.28 3.51 3.81
CA PHE A 269 -21.06 4.22 2.55
C PHE A 269 -21.63 3.44 1.36
N HIS A 270 -21.33 2.13 1.29
CA HIS A 270 -21.71 1.32 0.14
C HIS A 270 -21.87 -0.15 0.52
N GLU A 271 -22.82 -0.82 -0.11
CA GLU A 271 -23.00 -2.27 -0.01
C GLU A 271 -22.69 -2.92 -1.36
N MET A 272 -21.67 -3.77 -1.34
CA MET A 272 -21.31 -4.63 -2.45
C MET A 272 -22.23 -5.86 -2.41
N GLY A 273 -23.04 -6.01 -3.46
CA GLY A 273 -23.83 -7.22 -3.67
C GLY A 273 -22.94 -8.40 -4.05
N PRO A 274 -23.49 -9.63 -4.08
CA PRO A 274 -22.75 -10.76 -4.58
C PRO A 274 -22.34 -10.52 -6.04
N PHE A 275 -21.11 -10.86 -6.39
CA PHE A 275 -20.64 -10.84 -7.78
C PHE A 275 -20.50 -12.26 -8.27
N ASP A 276 -20.99 -12.49 -9.47
CA ASP A 276 -20.68 -13.71 -10.18
C ASP A 276 -19.27 -13.58 -10.75
N PHE A 277 -18.35 -14.29 -10.09
CA PHE A 277 -16.97 -14.38 -10.52
C PHE A 277 -16.80 -15.41 -11.65
N VAL A 278 -17.75 -16.34 -11.80
CA VAL A 278 -17.64 -17.49 -12.70
C VAL A 278 -17.39 -17.08 -14.16
N PRO A 279 -18.09 -16.07 -14.73
CA PRO A 279 -17.83 -15.63 -16.11
C PRO A 279 -16.44 -15.04 -16.31
N ALA A 280 -15.77 -14.57 -15.26
CA ALA A 280 -14.46 -13.93 -15.36
C ALA A 280 -13.29 -14.93 -15.30
N PHE A 281 -13.57 -16.20 -14.97
CA PHE A 281 -12.54 -17.17 -14.61
C PHE A 281 -12.38 -18.33 -15.58
N ASP A 282 -13.30 -18.57 -16.52
CA ASP A 282 -13.32 -19.78 -17.38
C ASP A 282 -13.01 -21.08 -16.60
N CYS A 283 -13.35 -21.10 -15.30
CA CYS A 283 -12.89 -22.10 -14.36
C CYS A 283 -14.09 -22.60 -13.55
N GLU A 284 -14.81 -23.56 -14.12
CA GLU A 284 -15.88 -24.30 -13.43
C GLU A 284 -15.37 -25.13 -12.23
N HIS A 285 -14.06 -25.15 -11.99
CA HIS A 285 -13.38 -26.05 -11.06
C HIS A 285 -12.77 -25.35 -9.84
N TYR A 286 -13.10 -24.08 -9.57
CA TYR A 286 -12.49 -23.32 -8.47
C TYR A 286 -13.52 -22.56 -7.62
N ASP A 287 -13.32 -22.60 -6.31
CA ASP A 287 -13.97 -21.73 -5.32
C ASP A 287 -13.15 -20.44 -5.17
N ALA A 288 -13.79 -19.29 -5.36
CA ALA A 288 -13.11 -17.99 -5.34
C ALA A 288 -13.36 -17.21 -4.05
N ILE A 289 -12.44 -17.22 -3.09
CA ILE A 289 -12.59 -16.48 -1.83
C ILE A 289 -11.98 -15.09 -1.96
N VAL A 290 -12.78 -14.02 -1.81
CA VAL A 290 -12.24 -12.66 -1.65
C VAL A 290 -11.37 -12.65 -0.41
N SER A 291 -10.06 -12.55 -0.61
CA SER A 291 -9.07 -12.76 0.44
C SER A 291 -8.57 -11.45 1.02
N ARG A 292 -8.54 -10.36 0.23
CA ARG A 292 -8.02 -9.07 0.68
C ARG A 292 -8.53 -7.92 -0.16
N PHE A 293 -9.03 -6.86 0.47
CA PHE A 293 -9.17 -5.55 -0.17
C PHE A 293 -7.83 -4.82 -0.09
N CYS A 294 -7.31 -4.36 -1.23
CA CYS A 294 -5.95 -3.84 -1.34
C CYS A 294 -5.91 -2.32 -1.12
N PHE A 295 -6.61 -1.57 -1.97
CA PHE A 295 -6.64 -0.10 -1.92
C PHE A 295 -7.79 0.43 -2.76
N TRP A 296 -8.03 1.73 -2.62
CA TRP A 296 -9.04 2.47 -3.35
C TRP A 296 -8.41 3.47 -4.30
N ILE A 297 -8.93 3.53 -5.52
CA ILE A 297 -8.55 4.52 -6.53
C ILE A 297 -9.82 5.12 -7.10
N LYS A 298 -10.07 6.39 -6.75
CA LYS A 298 -11.25 7.19 -7.16
C LYS A 298 -12.61 6.60 -6.76
N GLU A 299 -13.07 5.62 -7.51
CA GLU A 299 -14.37 4.95 -7.43
C GLU A 299 -14.21 3.44 -7.59
N GLN A 300 -12.97 2.98 -7.69
CA GLN A 300 -12.58 1.61 -7.92
C GLN A 300 -11.97 1.08 -6.63
N LEU A 301 -12.62 0.07 -6.06
CA LEU A 301 -12.06 -0.73 -4.99
C LEU A 301 -11.28 -1.88 -5.62
N ILE A 302 -9.98 -1.94 -5.36
CA ILE A 302 -9.13 -3.01 -5.85
C ILE A 302 -9.01 -4.09 -4.78
N PHE A 303 -9.23 -5.33 -5.18
CA PHE A 303 -9.20 -6.47 -4.26
C PHE A 303 -8.65 -7.73 -4.93
N ARG A 304 -8.21 -8.66 -4.09
CA ARG A 304 -7.64 -9.95 -4.45
C ARG A 304 -8.61 -11.07 -4.06
N ALA A 305 -8.87 -11.97 -4.99
CA ALA A 305 -9.54 -13.25 -4.75
C ALA A 305 -8.51 -14.39 -4.78
N SER A 306 -8.64 -15.33 -3.84
CA SER A 306 -7.92 -16.60 -3.85
C SER A 306 -8.79 -17.64 -4.56
N LEU A 307 -8.22 -18.37 -5.50
CA LEU A 307 -8.88 -19.46 -6.20
C LEU A 307 -8.40 -20.78 -5.62
N ASN A 308 -9.33 -21.49 -4.98
CA ASN A 308 -9.09 -22.79 -4.38
C ASN A 308 -9.72 -23.85 -5.28
N PRO A 309 -9.03 -24.95 -5.65
CA PRO A 309 -9.63 -26.01 -6.43
C PRO A 309 -10.86 -26.59 -5.70
N ILE A 310 -11.97 -26.75 -6.42
CA ILE A 310 -13.16 -27.46 -5.90
C ILE A 310 -12.77 -28.93 -5.77
N ARG A 311 -12.75 -29.42 -4.52
CA ARG A 311 -12.47 -30.84 -4.24
C ARG A 311 -13.67 -31.68 -4.68
N LYS A 312 -13.45 -32.64 -5.58
CA LYS A 312 -14.41 -33.74 -5.76
C LYS A 312 -14.22 -34.72 -4.60
N GLU A 313 -15.31 -35.21 -4.03
CA GLU A 313 -15.25 -36.21 -2.97
C GLU A 313 -14.47 -37.45 -3.45
N GLY A 314 -13.40 -37.81 -2.74
CA GLY A 314 -12.57 -38.99 -3.03
C GLY A 314 -11.30 -38.74 -3.84
N GLU A 315 -11.03 -37.52 -4.30
CA GLU A 315 -9.76 -37.19 -4.95
C GLU A 315 -8.69 -36.80 -3.90
N GLU A 316 -7.47 -37.33 -4.05
CA GLU A 316 -6.33 -36.95 -3.21
C GLU A 316 -6.04 -35.45 -3.36
N GLU A 317 -5.54 -34.84 -2.28
CA GLU A 317 -5.21 -33.41 -2.23
C GLU A 317 -4.12 -33.10 -3.27
N ILE A 318 -4.56 -32.60 -4.44
CA ILE A 318 -3.64 -32.00 -5.39
C ILE A 318 -3.04 -30.78 -4.68
N LYS A 319 -1.75 -30.85 -4.35
CA LYS A 319 -0.94 -29.71 -3.88
C LYS A 319 -0.80 -28.69 -5.01
N GLY A 320 -1.91 -28.06 -5.39
CA GLY A 320 -1.91 -26.90 -6.26
C GLY A 320 -1.47 -25.68 -5.46
N HIS A 321 -0.63 -24.84 -6.07
CA HIS A 321 -0.34 -23.53 -5.50
C HIS A 321 -1.62 -22.67 -5.54
N ASP A 322 -1.90 -21.95 -4.46
CA ASP A 322 -2.96 -20.94 -4.41
C ASP A 322 -2.78 -19.98 -5.59
N ARG A 323 -3.85 -19.78 -6.37
CA ARG A 323 -3.87 -18.77 -7.43
C ARG A 323 -4.58 -17.54 -6.92
N TYR A 324 -4.01 -16.38 -7.19
CA TYR A 324 -4.59 -15.09 -6.84
C TYR A 324 -4.98 -14.33 -8.09
N VAL A 325 -6.19 -13.77 -8.08
CA VAL A 325 -6.65 -12.91 -9.16
C VAL A 325 -7.15 -11.59 -8.60
N TYR A 326 -6.86 -10.53 -9.34
CA TYR A 326 -7.14 -9.17 -8.94
C TYR A 326 -8.32 -8.59 -9.70
N PHE A 327 -9.15 -7.85 -8.98
CA PHE A 327 -10.37 -7.25 -9.50
C PHE A 327 -10.42 -5.77 -9.16
N SER A 328 -11.01 -5.01 -10.06
CA SER A 328 -11.45 -3.65 -9.86
C SER A 328 -12.96 -3.64 -9.73
N TYR A 329 -13.47 -3.17 -8.60
CA TYR A 329 -14.91 -2.97 -8.39
C TYR A 329 -15.27 -1.50 -8.43
N ASN A 330 -16.08 -1.11 -9.41
CA ASN A 330 -16.56 0.25 -9.53
C ASN A 330 -17.82 0.45 -8.68
N VAL A 331 -17.75 1.28 -7.63
CA VAL A 331 -18.88 1.45 -6.70
C VAL A 331 -20.11 2.10 -7.33
N LYS A 332 -19.92 2.96 -8.34
CA LYS A 332 -21.03 3.67 -9.00
C LYS A 332 -21.82 2.75 -9.92
N THR A 333 -21.12 2.00 -10.77
CA THR A 333 -21.72 1.07 -11.74
C THR A 333 -22.04 -0.29 -11.12
N ARG A 334 -21.49 -0.57 -9.94
CA ARG A 334 -21.59 -1.85 -9.24
C ARG A 334 -21.09 -3.04 -10.06
N LYS A 335 -20.09 -2.81 -10.91
CA LYS A 335 -19.46 -3.84 -11.74
C LYS A 335 -18.06 -4.16 -11.24
N ALA A 336 -17.77 -5.44 -11.11
CA ALA A 336 -16.42 -5.96 -10.92
C ALA A 336 -15.82 -6.31 -12.29
N THR A 337 -14.53 -6.06 -12.47
CA THR A 337 -13.79 -6.40 -13.69
C THR A 337 -12.43 -6.97 -13.31
N LYS A 338 -12.06 -8.09 -13.92
CA LYS A 338 -10.74 -8.70 -13.73
C LYS A 338 -9.66 -7.76 -14.26
N ILE A 339 -8.58 -7.64 -13.50
CA ILE A 339 -7.41 -6.86 -13.90
C ILE A 339 -6.45 -7.80 -14.63
N GLU A 340 -6.48 -7.77 -15.96
CA GLU A 340 -5.61 -8.62 -16.77
C GLU A 340 -4.14 -8.20 -16.71
N GLY A 341 -3.23 -9.17 -16.86
CA GLY A 341 -1.79 -8.94 -16.98
C GLY A 341 -1.01 -8.95 -15.66
N ILE A 342 -1.67 -9.17 -14.53
CA ILE A 342 -1.01 -9.42 -13.23
C ILE A 342 -0.78 -10.92 -13.10
N ASP A 343 0.44 -11.32 -12.73
CA ASP A 343 0.81 -12.72 -12.47
C ASP A 343 -0.01 -13.28 -11.29
N GLU A 344 -0.60 -14.46 -11.49
CA GLU A 344 -1.52 -15.09 -10.55
C GLU A 344 -0.84 -15.56 -9.26
N ASN A 345 0.48 -15.68 -9.23
CA ASN A 345 1.22 -16.09 -8.04
C ASN A 345 1.48 -14.95 -7.06
N LEU A 346 1.18 -13.72 -7.47
CA LEU A 346 1.52 -12.54 -6.69
C LEU A 346 0.58 -12.34 -5.52
N ARG A 347 1.15 -12.15 -4.33
CA ARG A 347 0.41 -12.07 -3.07
C ARG A 347 0.10 -10.66 -2.65
N HIS A 348 1.04 -9.73 -2.77
CA HIS A 348 0.89 -8.39 -2.21
C HIS A 348 0.88 -7.34 -3.30
N MET A 349 -0.05 -6.42 -3.19
CA MET A 349 -0.21 -5.31 -4.13
C MET A 349 -0.35 -4.01 -3.37
N TYR A 350 0.48 -3.05 -3.72
CA TYR A 350 0.50 -1.73 -3.12
C TYR A 350 0.31 -0.67 -4.20
N LEU A 351 -0.37 0.40 -3.82
CA LEU A 351 -0.52 1.58 -4.65
C LEU A 351 0.83 2.30 -4.75
N HIS A 352 1.30 2.54 -5.97
CA HIS A 352 2.56 3.23 -6.21
C HIS A 352 2.36 4.34 -7.25
N THR A 353 3.05 5.45 -7.06
CA THR A 353 3.13 6.49 -8.07
C THR A 353 4.54 6.51 -8.60
N SER A 354 4.71 6.53 -9.92
CA SER A 354 6.05 6.63 -10.51
C SER A 354 6.64 8.01 -10.21
N SER A 355 7.40 8.09 -9.13
CA SER A 355 7.84 9.34 -8.53
C SER A 355 9.29 9.65 -8.85
N LEU A 356 9.55 10.92 -9.16
CA LEU A 356 10.88 11.47 -9.36
C LEU A 356 11.50 12.04 -8.07
N VAL A 357 10.88 11.81 -6.93
CA VAL A 357 11.40 12.31 -5.66
C VAL A 357 12.67 11.55 -5.29
N SER A 358 13.78 12.27 -5.19
CA SER A 358 15.08 11.71 -4.80
C SER A 358 15.15 11.44 -3.30
N LEU A 359 15.71 10.29 -2.94
CA LEU A 359 16.17 10.03 -1.58
C LEU A 359 17.48 10.79 -1.32
N PRO A 360 17.73 11.24 -0.09
CA PRO A 360 19.02 11.80 0.29
C PRO A 360 20.11 10.73 0.16
N THR A 361 21.31 11.14 -0.24
CA THR A 361 22.45 10.23 -0.47
C THR A 361 23.10 9.71 0.82
N THR A 362 22.90 10.41 1.94
CA THR A 362 23.40 10.07 3.27
C THR A 362 22.42 10.55 4.33
N LEU A 363 22.32 9.83 5.45
CA LEU A 363 21.76 10.40 6.68
C LEU A 363 22.75 11.49 7.15
N THR A 364 22.31 12.74 7.17
CA THR A 364 23.15 13.92 7.50
C THR A 364 23.23 14.15 8.99
#